data_AF-A0AAW9KBS3-F1
#
_entry.id   AF-A0AAW9KBS3-F1
#
_cell.length_a   1.000
_cell.length_b   1.000
_cell.length_c   1.000
_cell.angle_alpha   90.00
_cell.angle_beta   90.00
_cell.angle_gamma   90.00
#
_symmetry.space_group_name_H-M   'P 1'
#
loop_
_entity.id
_entity.type
_entity.pdbx_description
1 polymer ?
#
loop_
_entity_poly.entity_id
_entity_poly.type
_entity_poly.pdbx_seq_one_letter_code
_entity_poly.pdbx_strand_id
1 'polypeptide(L)'
;DEWALESINDSNSTFHNAIKLIVVILIFLIIISSILGITIQKTIKKSLNIIKELSNRLSNYDLSTSMVIENNDEFGEIGQSLNKAQENISLMIKGIMNSSQDMSASSEELSATVEEMTSKLEIINDLTKEINSAAQESSATAEEISASVQEVDSSVSILSSKSVDG
;
A
#
# COMPACT_ATOMS: atom_id res chain seq x y z
N ASP A 1 10.61 -57.19 81.66
CA ASP A 1 10.05 -56.24 80.68
C ASP A 1 11.13 -55.43 79.94
N GLU A 2 12.20 -56.07 79.49
CA GLU A 2 13.29 -55.40 78.76
C GLU A 2 13.09 -55.50 77.24
N TRP A 3 12.66 -56.68 76.76
CA TRP A 3 12.27 -56.93 75.37
C TRP A 3 11.11 -56.02 74.89
N ALA A 4 10.17 -55.69 75.79
CA ALA A 4 9.06 -54.80 75.45
C ALA A 4 9.54 -53.36 75.25
N LEU A 5 10.44 -52.87 76.11
CA LEU A 5 11.04 -51.54 75.98
C LEU A 5 11.96 -51.44 74.75
N GLU A 6 12.71 -52.49 74.44
CA GLU A 6 13.57 -52.57 73.25
C GLU A 6 12.73 -52.53 71.96
N SER A 7 11.63 -53.29 71.89
CA SER A 7 10.71 -53.27 70.75
C SER A 7 10.02 -51.92 70.53
N ILE A 8 9.68 -51.21 71.61
CA ILE A 8 9.12 -49.85 71.56
C ILE A 8 10.16 -48.85 71.06
N ASN A 9 11.42 -48.95 71.50
CA ASN A 9 12.49 -48.06 71.09
C ASN A 9 12.88 -48.24 69.61
N ASP A 10 12.94 -49.50 69.15
CA ASP A 10 13.26 -49.82 67.75
C ASP A 10 12.14 -49.36 66.80
N SER A 11 10.88 -49.57 67.19
CA SER A 11 9.70 -49.03 66.48
C SER A 11 9.68 -47.50 66.40
N ASN A 12 10.05 -46.81 67.49
CA ASN A 12 10.16 -45.35 67.48
C ASN A 12 11.28 -44.85 66.56
N SER A 13 12.42 -45.55 66.49
CA SER A 13 13.55 -45.16 65.64
C SER A 13 13.23 -45.31 64.15
N THR A 14 12.57 -46.41 63.77
CA THR A 14 12.13 -46.66 62.40
C THR A 14 11.07 -45.64 61.96
N PHE A 15 10.14 -45.28 62.83
CA PHE A 15 9.15 -44.23 62.57
C PHE A 15 9.78 -42.85 62.33
N HIS A 16 10.74 -42.43 63.17
CA HIS A 16 11.45 -41.16 62.99
C HIS A 16 12.27 -41.13 61.70
N ASN A 17 12.92 -42.24 61.34
CA ASN A 17 13.67 -42.35 60.10
C ASN A 17 12.75 -42.29 58.87
N ALA A 18 11.58 -42.91 58.92
CA ALA A 18 10.56 -42.81 57.88
C ALA A 18 10.05 -41.36 57.70
N ILE A 19 9.75 -40.65 58.80
CA ILE A 19 9.36 -39.23 58.74
C ILE A 19 10.48 -38.36 58.13
N LYS A 20 11.74 -38.55 58.57
CA LYS A 20 12.88 -37.81 58.01
C LYS A 20 13.01 -38.03 56.50
N LEU A 21 12.85 -39.26 56.03
CA LEU A 21 12.89 -39.59 54.61
C LEU A 21 11.78 -38.87 53.83
N ILE A 22 10.54 -38.89 54.35
CA ILE A 22 9.40 -38.20 53.72
C ILE A 22 9.66 -36.69 53.64
N VAL A 23 10.14 -36.07 54.72
CA VAL A 23 10.45 -34.63 54.75
C VAL A 23 11.53 -34.28 53.72
N VAL A 24 12.59 -35.08 53.62
CA VAL A 24 13.65 -34.87 52.61
C VAL A 24 13.09 -34.98 51.19
N ILE A 25 12.24 -35.96 50.90
CA ILE A 25 11.60 -36.11 49.59
C ILE A 25 10.71 -34.90 49.27
N LEU A 26 9.93 -34.42 50.22
CA LEU A 26 9.08 -33.24 50.03
C LEU A 26 9.90 -31.98 49.71
N ILE A 27 10.99 -31.75 50.45
CA ILE A 27 11.90 -30.65 50.18
C ILE A 27 12.48 -30.77 48.77
N PHE A 28 12.89 -31.98 48.36
CA PHE A 28 13.44 -32.22 47.03
C PHE A 28 12.43 -31.94 45.92
N LEU A 29 11.16 -32.35 46.09
CA LEU A 29 10.08 -32.06 45.14
C LEU A 29 9.79 -30.56 45.02
N ILE A 30 9.81 -29.82 46.12
CA ILE A 30 9.62 -28.36 46.13
C ILE A 30 10.76 -27.67 45.36
N ILE A 31 12.00 -28.11 45.57
CA ILE A 31 13.18 -27.58 44.88
C ILE A 31 13.08 -27.84 43.38
N ILE A 32 12.80 -29.09 42.97
CA ILE A 32 12.65 -29.44 41.55
C ILE A 32 11.52 -28.63 40.89
N SER A 33 10.35 -28.55 41.53
CA SER A 33 9.20 -27.80 41.02
C SER A 33 9.53 -26.31 40.85
N SER A 34 10.23 -25.72 41.83
CA SER A 34 10.68 -24.32 41.74
C SER A 34 11.67 -24.10 40.60
N ILE A 35 12.64 -24.99 40.42
CA ILE A 35 13.64 -24.90 39.34
C ILE A 35 12.95 -24.98 37.98
N LEU A 36 12.06 -25.96 37.78
CA LEU A 36 11.30 -26.12 36.53
C LEU A 36 10.42 -24.89 36.25
N GLY A 37 9.69 -24.42 37.25
CA GLY A 37 8.83 -23.24 37.13
C GLY A 37 9.59 -21.98 36.71
N ILE A 38 10.76 -21.75 37.32
CA ILE A 38 11.61 -20.60 36.97
C ILE A 38 12.17 -20.73 35.55
N THR A 39 12.62 -21.92 35.14
CA THR A 39 13.15 -22.15 33.79
C THR A 39 12.10 -21.92 32.72
N ILE A 40 10.91 -22.50 32.87
CA ILE A 40 9.79 -22.32 31.93
C ILE A 40 9.41 -20.82 31.84
N GLN A 41 9.28 -20.16 32.99
CA GLN A 41 8.92 -18.75 33.02
C GLN A 41 9.95 -17.87 32.29
N LYS A 42 11.25 -18.15 32.46
CA LYS A 42 12.31 -17.41 31.76
C LYS A 42 12.24 -17.60 30.24
N THR A 43 12.06 -18.84 29.78
CA THR A 43 11.95 -19.15 28.35
C THR A 43 10.75 -18.45 27.71
N ILE A 44 9.56 -18.55 28.32
CA ILE A 44 8.35 -17.91 27.80
C ILE A 44 8.49 -16.38 27.76
N LYS A 45 9.01 -15.77 28.84
CA LYS A 45 9.23 -14.31 28.89
C LYS A 45 10.21 -13.84 27.83
N LYS A 46 11.27 -14.62 27.55
CA LYS A 46 12.24 -14.30 26.49
C LYS A 46 11.52 -14.23 25.13
N SER A 47 10.79 -15.28 24.74
CA SER A 47 10.09 -15.32 23.45
C SER A 47 9.03 -14.22 23.32
N LEU A 48 8.24 -13.98 24.37
CA LEU A 48 7.23 -12.91 24.37
C LEU A 48 7.84 -11.51 24.27
N ASN A 49 8.99 -11.26 24.87
CA ASN A 49 9.67 -9.97 24.76
C ASN A 49 10.14 -9.71 23.32
N ILE A 50 10.64 -10.72 22.61
CA ILE A 50 11.04 -10.59 21.20
C ILE A 50 9.81 -10.29 20.33
N ILE A 51 8.69 -10.98 20.55
CA ILE A 51 7.43 -10.70 19.84
C ILE A 51 6.94 -9.28 20.14
N LYS A 52 6.99 -8.85 21.40
CA LYS A 52 6.61 -7.51 21.82
C LYS A 52 7.48 -6.44 21.16
N GLU A 53 8.79 -6.69 21.04
CA GLU A 53 9.72 -5.78 20.37
C GLU A 53 9.39 -5.63 18.88
N LEU A 54 9.15 -6.75 18.18
CA LEU A 54 8.67 -6.70 16.80
C LEU A 54 7.35 -5.92 16.68
N SER A 55 6.39 -6.17 17.57
CA SER A 55 5.11 -5.46 17.56
C SER A 55 5.28 -3.96 17.76
N ASN A 56 6.20 -3.54 18.64
CA ASN A 56 6.49 -2.12 18.86
C ASN A 56 7.20 -1.48 17.67
N ARG A 57 8.05 -2.23 16.97
CA ARG A 57 8.70 -1.77 15.74
C ARG A 57 7.69 -1.63 14.61
N LEU A 58 6.82 -2.63 14.43
CA LEU A 58 5.70 -2.61 13.49
C LEU A 58 4.77 -1.42 13.73
N SER A 59 4.43 -1.09 14.99
CA SER A 59 3.60 0.09 15.29
C SER A 59 4.26 1.42 14.95
N ASN A 60 5.60 1.44 14.88
CA ASN A 60 6.37 2.60 14.42
C ASN A 60 6.73 2.51 12.93
N TYR A 61 6.07 1.62 12.18
CA TYR A 61 6.31 1.37 10.76
C TYR A 61 7.74 0.91 10.42
N ASP A 62 8.48 0.42 11.41
CA ASP A 62 9.81 -0.15 11.21
C ASP A 62 9.70 -1.61 10.75
N LEU A 63 9.83 -1.79 9.43
CA LEU A 63 9.87 -3.09 8.76
C LEU A 63 11.30 -3.54 8.40
N SER A 64 12.33 -2.84 8.91
CA SER A 64 13.71 -2.96 8.41
C SER A 64 14.42 -4.25 8.82
N THR A 65 14.08 -4.81 9.98
CA THR A 65 14.71 -6.02 10.50
C THR A 65 13.69 -7.06 10.93
N SER A 66 13.97 -8.33 10.65
CA SER A 66 13.17 -9.47 11.09
C SER A 66 13.45 -9.81 12.54
N MET A 67 12.50 -10.49 13.18
CA MET A 67 12.71 -11.05 14.51
C MET A 67 13.41 -12.42 14.42
N VAL A 68 14.22 -12.77 15.41
CA VAL A 68 14.86 -14.09 15.52
C VAL A 68 14.41 -14.76 16.80
N ILE A 69 13.71 -15.88 16.66
CA ILE A 69 13.36 -16.78 17.77
C ILE A 69 14.05 -18.12 17.49
N GLU A 70 15.01 -18.48 18.34
CA GLU A 70 15.81 -19.72 18.21
C GLU A 70 15.08 -20.97 18.74
N ASN A 71 13.84 -20.82 19.21
CA ASN A 71 13.06 -21.93 19.75
C ASN A 71 12.44 -22.75 18.61
N ASN A 72 12.49 -24.08 18.73
CA ASN A 72 11.79 -25.02 17.85
C ASN A 72 10.39 -25.39 18.39
N ASP A 73 9.74 -24.44 19.07
CA ASP A 73 8.41 -24.58 19.65
C ASP A 73 7.39 -23.69 18.90
N GLU A 74 6.18 -23.61 19.41
CA GLU A 74 5.09 -22.81 18.83
C GLU A 74 5.44 -21.32 18.71
N PHE A 75 6.34 -20.79 19.56
CA PHE A 75 6.79 -19.41 19.46
C PHE A 75 7.74 -19.20 18.27
N GLY A 76 8.52 -20.21 17.92
CA GLY A 76 9.33 -20.22 16.70
C GLY A 76 8.46 -20.12 15.45
N GLU A 77 7.39 -20.93 15.37
CA GLU A 77 6.44 -20.90 14.25
C GLU A 77 5.69 -19.56 14.15
N ILE A 78 5.28 -18.99 15.29
CA ILE A 78 4.68 -17.64 15.35
C ILE A 78 5.68 -16.61 14.83
N GLY A 79 6.94 -16.68 15.26
CA GLY A 79 7.97 -15.74 14.81
C GLY A 79 8.21 -15.79 13.30
N GLN A 80 8.27 -16.98 12.72
CA GLN A 80 8.38 -17.16 11.27
C GLN A 80 7.16 -16.59 10.52
N SER A 81 5.96 -16.85 11.03
CA SER A 81 4.71 -16.35 10.43
C SER A 81 4.63 -14.82 10.49
N LEU A 82 5.04 -14.22 11.60
CA LEU A 82 5.10 -12.76 11.76
C LEU A 82 6.16 -12.11 10.87
N ASN A 83 7.33 -12.74 10.71
CA ASN A 83 8.35 -12.27 9.76
C ASN A 83 7.82 -12.28 8.32
N LYS A 84 7.12 -13.34 7.92
CA LYS A 84 6.49 -13.41 6.59
C LYS A 84 5.42 -12.33 6.41
N ALA A 85 4.63 -12.05 7.45
CA ALA A 85 3.67 -10.96 7.42
C ALA A 85 4.37 -9.59 7.26
N GLN A 86 5.43 -9.33 8.02
CA GLN A 86 6.26 -8.12 7.91
C GLN A 86 6.82 -7.94 6.49
N GLU A 87 7.37 -9.01 5.89
CA GLU A 87 7.88 -9.01 4.52
C GLU A 87 6.80 -8.66 3.50
N ASN A 88 5.63 -9.31 3.60
CA ASN A 88 4.50 -9.03 2.71
C ASN A 88 4.04 -7.56 2.81
N ILE A 89 3.99 -6.99 4.02
CA ILE A 89 3.66 -5.57 4.22
C ILE A 89 4.74 -4.69 3.57
N SER A 90 6.03 -5.02 3.72
CA SER A 90 7.12 -4.27 3.10
C SER A 90 7.02 -4.27 1.56
N LEU A 91 6.75 -5.44 0.97
CA LEU A 91 6.55 -5.58 -0.47
C LEU A 91 5.33 -4.80 -0.97
N MET A 92 4.22 -4.83 -0.21
CA MET A 92 3.02 -4.06 -0.52
C MET A 92 3.31 -2.55 -0.54
N ILE A 93 4.03 -2.03 0.46
CA ILE A 93 4.39 -0.60 0.52
C ILE A 93 5.30 -0.23 -0.66
N LYS A 94 6.29 -1.06 -1.00
CA LYS A 94 7.14 -0.84 -2.18
C LYS A 94 6.33 -0.81 -3.48
N GLY A 95 5.35 -1.71 -3.62
CA GLY A 95 4.43 -1.71 -4.76
C GLY A 95 3.64 -0.41 -4.86
N ILE A 96 3.08 0.07 -3.74
CA ILE A 96 2.36 1.35 -3.67
C ILE A 96 3.27 2.52 -4.08
N MET A 97 4.51 2.57 -3.57
CA MET A 97 5.47 3.62 -3.91
C MET A 97 5.76 3.67 -5.41
N ASN A 98 6.01 2.51 -6.02
CA ASN A 98 6.26 2.42 -7.46
C ASN A 98 5.04 2.90 -8.27
N SER A 99 3.83 2.44 -7.91
CA SER A 99 2.60 2.89 -8.60
C SER A 99 2.34 4.38 -8.43
N SER A 100 2.65 4.97 -7.27
CA SER A 100 2.58 6.43 -7.09
C SER A 100 3.58 7.18 -7.97
N GLN A 101 4.79 6.64 -8.16
CA GLN A 101 5.78 7.24 -9.05
C GLN A 101 5.33 7.17 -10.51
N ASP A 102 4.81 6.03 -10.96
CA ASP A 102 4.24 5.88 -12.31
C ASP A 102 3.05 6.82 -12.56
N MET A 103 2.19 7.00 -11.55
CA MET A 103 1.08 7.96 -11.59
C MET A 103 1.58 9.40 -11.71
N SER A 104 2.65 9.76 -10.99
CA SER A 104 3.25 11.10 -11.08
C SER A 104 3.81 11.36 -12.48
N ALA A 105 4.56 10.39 -13.03
CA ALA A 105 5.10 10.50 -14.40
C ALA A 105 3.99 10.62 -15.45
N SER A 106 2.93 9.79 -15.33
CA SER A 106 1.76 9.86 -16.23
C SER A 106 1.04 11.22 -16.13
N SER A 107 1.02 11.81 -14.94
CA SER A 107 0.41 13.13 -14.71
C SER A 107 1.22 14.26 -15.35
N GLU A 108 2.56 14.16 -15.32
CA GLU A 108 3.45 15.10 -16.03
C GLU A 108 3.28 14.99 -17.56
N GLU A 109 3.22 13.77 -18.09
CA GLU A 109 2.96 13.53 -19.52
C GLU A 109 1.58 14.05 -19.95
N LEU A 110 0.56 13.83 -19.12
CA LEU A 110 -0.77 14.39 -19.35
C LEU A 110 -0.76 15.92 -19.36
N SER A 111 -0.04 16.55 -18.43
CA SER A 111 0.09 18.01 -18.38
C SER A 111 0.74 18.55 -19.66
N ALA A 112 1.83 17.93 -20.11
CA ALA A 112 2.49 18.30 -21.36
C ALA A 112 1.56 18.13 -22.57
N THR A 113 0.78 17.05 -22.62
CA THR A 113 -0.22 16.80 -23.68
C THR A 113 -1.31 17.87 -23.69
N VAL A 114 -1.77 18.30 -22.51
CA VAL A 114 -2.76 19.37 -22.38
C VAL A 114 -2.19 20.71 -22.86
N GLU A 115 -0.96 21.05 -22.52
CA GLU A 115 -0.28 22.25 -23.01
C GLU A 115 -0.15 22.26 -24.55
N GLU A 116 0.25 21.13 -25.14
CA GLU A 116 0.31 20.98 -26.59
C GLU A 116 -1.08 21.13 -27.23
N MET A 117 -2.11 20.56 -26.61
CA MET A 117 -3.49 20.69 -27.07
C MET A 117 -3.96 22.15 -27.02
N THR A 118 -3.66 22.88 -25.96
CA THR A 118 -3.98 24.31 -25.85
C THR A 118 -3.31 25.11 -26.96
N SER A 119 -2.03 24.87 -27.25
CA SER A 119 -1.33 25.53 -28.37
C SER A 119 -1.98 25.21 -29.72
N LYS A 120 -2.37 23.95 -29.96
CA LYS A 120 -3.09 23.57 -31.19
C LYS A 120 -4.46 24.25 -31.30
N LEU A 121 -5.16 24.45 -30.18
CA LEU A 121 -6.43 25.16 -30.17
C LEU A 121 -6.28 26.65 -30.53
N GLU A 122 -5.18 27.29 -30.14
CA GLU A 122 -4.88 28.66 -30.58
C GLU A 122 -4.71 28.73 -32.10
N ILE A 123 -3.96 27.78 -32.69
CA ILE A 123 -3.80 27.67 -34.15
C ILE A 123 -5.15 27.45 -34.83
N ILE A 124 -5.99 26.55 -34.31
CA ILE A 124 -7.33 26.30 -34.85
C ILE A 124 -8.20 27.56 -34.80
N ASN A 125 -8.12 28.33 -33.71
CA ASN A 125 -8.85 29.58 -33.56
C ASN A 125 -8.42 30.62 -34.61
N ASP A 126 -7.13 30.73 -34.89
CA ASP A 126 -6.63 31.65 -35.91
C ASP A 126 -7.01 31.21 -37.33
N LEU A 127 -6.91 29.91 -37.65
CA LEU A 127 -7.41 29.35 -38.92
C LEU A 127 -8.91 29.59 -39.09
N THR A 128 -9.69 29.52 -38.00
CA THR A 128 -11.13 29.80 -38.05
C THR A 128 -11.41 31.27 -38.39
N LYS A 129 -10.60 32.21 -37.89
CA LYS A 129 -10.69 33.63 -38.27
C LYS A 129 -10.36 33.84 -39.75
N GLU A 130 -9.31 33.19 -40.25
CA GLU A 130 -8.95 33.26 -41.67
C GLU A 130 -10.07 32.74 -42.57
N ILE A 131 -10.68 31.60 -42.21
CA ILE A 131 -11.83 31.05 -42.94
C ILE A 131 -13.00 32.04 -42.96
N ASN A 132 -13.29 32.68 -41.83
CA ASN A 132 -14.37 33.68 -41.75
C ASN A 132 -14.08 34.89 -42.66
N SER A 133 -12.84 35.40 -42.66
CA SER A 133 -12.43 36.48 -43.56
C SER A 133 -12.53 36.07 -45.03
N ALA A 134 -12.07 34.88 -45.40
CA ALA A 134 -12.19 34.35 -46.76
C ALA A 134 -13.65 34.18 -47.18
N ALA A 135 -14.53 33.75 -46.27
CA ALA A 135 -15.96 33.64 -46.53
C ALA A 135 -16.59 35.03 -46.78
N GLN A 136 -16.22 36.05 -46.01
CA GLN A 136 -16.68 37.43 -46.23
C GLN A 136 -16.22 37.98 -47.59
N GLU A 137 -14.95 37.76 -47.95
CA GLU A 137 -14.42 38.16 -49.26
C GLU A 137 -15.14 37.44 -50.41
N SER A 138 -15.38 36.13 -50.25
CA SER A 138 -16.12 35.34 -51.23
C SER A 138 -17.57 35.80 -51.38
N SER A 139 -18.24 36.21 -50.30
CA SER A 139 -19.58 36.81 -50.33
C SER A 139 -19.58 38.15 -51.05
N ALA A 140 -18.63 39.04 -50.75
CA ALA A 140 -18.52 40.33 -51.44
C ALA A 140 -18.27 40.15 -52.95
N THR A 141 -17.38 39.22 -53.31
CA THR A 141 -17.12 38.87 -54.72
C THR A 141 -18.39 38.35 -55.40
N ALA A 142 -19.20 37.53 -54.73
CA ALA A 142 -20.47 37.05 -55.27
C ALA A 142 -21.49 38.18 -55.48
N GLU A 143 -21.54 39.18 -54.57
CA GLU A 143 -22.36 40.38 -54.74
C GLU A 143 -21.92 41.23 -55.94
N GLU A 144 -20.61 41.44 -56.11
CA GLU A 144 -20.05 42.16 -57.26
C GLU A 144 -20.36 41.45 -58.60
N ILE A 145 -20.26 40.12 -58.63
CA ILE A 145 -20.63 39.32 -59.81
C ILE A 145 -22.13 39.48 -60.10
N SER A 146 -22.98 39.39 -59.08
CA SER A 146 -24.43 39.56 -59.24
C SER A 146 -24.79 40.95 -59.81
N ALA A 147 -24.17 42.00 -59.28
CA ALA A 147 -24.33 43.36 -59.79
C ALA A 147 -23.86 43.51 -61.25
N SER A 148 -22.71 42.93 -61.58
CA SER A 148 -22.17 42.93 -62.95
C SER A 148 -23.10 42.20 -63.93
N VAL A 149 -23.70 41.08 -63.51
CA VAL A 149 -24.69 40.35 -64.31
C VAL A 149 -25.93 41.21 -64.56
N GLN A 150 -26.44 41.93 -63.56
CA GLN A 150 -27.58 42.85 -63.73
C GLN A 150 -27.25 44.00 -64.68
N GLU A 151 -26.03 44.55 -64.62
CA GLU A 151 -25.60 45.61 -65.54
C GLU A 151 -25.50 45.11 -66.98
N VAL A 152 -24.96 43.89 -67.18
CA VAL A 152 -24.91 43.24 -68.49
C VAL A 152 -26.32 43.00 -69.04
N ASP A 153 -27.24 42.47 -68.21
CA ASP A 153 -28.63 42.22 -68.61
C ASP A 153 -29.36 43.52 -69.02
N SER A 154 -29.20 44.58 -68.24
CA SER A 154 -29.68 45.93 -68.57
C SER A 154 -29.12 46.43 -69.90
N SER A 155 -27.81 46.31 -70.10
CA SER A 155 -27.13 46.73 -71.34
C SER A 155 -27.63 45.97 -72.56
N VAL A 156 -27.84 44.64 -72.44
CA VAL A 156 -28.41 43.80 -73.49
C VAL A 156 -29.86 44.22 -73.81
N SER A 157 -30.67 44.50 -72.79
CA SER A 157 -32.05 44.97 -72.95
C SER A 157 -32.10 46.30 -73.71
N ILE A 158 -31.25 47.27 -73.34
CA ILE A 158 -31.13 48.56 -74.03
C ILE A 158 -30.72 48.36 -75.50
N LEU A 159 -29.71 47.52 -75.76
CA LEU A 159 -29.23 47.24 -77.12
C LEU A 159 -30.36 46.64 -77.97
N SER A 160 -31.09 45.66 -77.42
CA SER A 160 -32.23 45.01 -78.06
C SER A 160 -33.33 46.00 -78.43
N SER A 161 -33.69 46.90 -77.51
CA SER A 161 -34.67 47.97 -77.78
C SER A 161 -34.20 48.87 -78.93
N LYS A 162 -32.93 49.28 -78.91
CA LYS A 162 -32.37 50.19 -79.92
C LYS A 162 -32.31 49.59 -81.32
N SER A 163 -32.14 48.27 -81.42
CA SER A 163 -32.19 47.53 -82.69
C SER A 163 -33.61 47.26 -83.21
N VAL A 164 -34.65 47.41 -82.39
CA VAL A 164 -36.05 47.29 -82.81
C VAL A 164 -36.60 48.62 -83.32
N ASP A 165 -36.12 49.74 -82.79
CA ASP A 165 -36.54 51.10 -83.17
C ASP A 165 -35.78 51.69 -84.38
N GLY A 166 -34.74 51.02 -84.90
CA GLY A 166 -33.96 51.43 -86.06
C GLY A 166 -34.12 50.51 -87.25
#